data_AF-A0A412BJI9-F1
#
_entry.id   AF-A0A412BJI9-F1
#
_cell.length_a   1.000
_cell.length_b   1.000
_cell.length_c   1.000
_cell.angle_alpha   90.00
_cell.angle_beta   90.00
_cell.angle_gamma   90.00
#
_symmetry.space_group_name_H-M   'P 1'
#
loop_
_entity.id
_entity.type
_entity.pdbx_description
1 polymer ?
#
loop_
_entity_poly.entity_id
_entity_poly.type
_entity_poly.pdbx_seq_one_letter_code
_entity_poly.pdbx_strand_id
1 'polypeptide(L)'
;MDKKQELKLREQKLIDFVSSFCKQKLNDEYEQLCIKMIRKLCRKRNCPFERGNLEIWAASIIYTIGNMNFLFDKSFEPYIHSREIHDFFGTKSSTIGAKSRVIRDLLNLAPYFDKDFSTSRMSVQNPYNKLVEVDGFLLNIESLPEEYQQMVKEARNRGEDIAFTTNK
;
A
#
# COMPACT_ATOMS: atom_id res chain seq x y z
N MET A 1 3.94 -6.46 33.19
CA MET A 1 4.38 -6.68 31.80
C MET A 1 4.90 -5.34 31.28
N ASP A 2 6.11 -5.29 30.73
CA ASP A 2 6.68 -4.05 30.20
C ASP A 2 5.89 -3.57 28.97
N LYS A 3 5.73 -2.25 28.79
CA LYS A 3 5.00 -1.62 27.67
C LYS A 3 5.51 -2.13 26.32
N LYS A 4 6.83 -2.35 26.21
CA LYS A 4 7.45 -2.91 25.00
C LYS A 4 6.98 -4.33 24.70
N GLN A 5 6.77 -5.15 25.72
CA GLN A 5 6.28 -6.51 25.58
C GLN A 5 4.79 -6.53 25.22
N GLU A 6 3.99 -5.64 25.81
CA GLU A 6 2.58 -5.47 25.43
C GLU A 6 2.45 -5.07 23.95
N LEU A 7 3.26 -4.12 23.49
CA LEU A 7 3.24 -3.69 22.10
C LEU A 7 3.59 -4.84 21.14
N LYS A 8 4.61 -5.65 21.46
CA LYS A 8 4.96 -6.84 20.67
C LYS A 8 3.82 -7.84 20.59
N LEU A 9 3.12 -8.09 21.70
CA LEU A 9 1.96 -8.98 21.72
C LEU A 9 0.81 -8.44 20.85
N ARG A 10 0.57 -7.13 20.90
CA ARG A 10 -0.45 -6.47 20.06
C ARG A 10 -0.07 -6.52 18.59
N GLU A 11 1.20 -6.28 18.24
CA GLU A 11 1.72 -6.42 16.88
C GLU A 11 1.52 -7.84 16.36
N GLN A 12 1.90 -8.86 17.15
CA GLN A 12 1.74 -10.26 16.74
C GLN A 12 0.26 -10.62 16.53
N LYS A 13 -0.63 -10.25 17.45
CA LYS A 13 -2.08 -10.47 17.28
C LYS A 13 -2.63 -9.82 16.00
N LEU A 14 -2.14 -8.62 15.69
CA LEU A 14 -2.55 -7.91 14.47
C LEU A 14 -2.07 -8.62 13.21
N ILE A 15 -0.85 -9.17 13.23
CA ILE A 15 -0.31 -10.02 12.17
C ILE A 15 -1.19 -11.27 12.02
N ASP A 16 -1.50 -11.97 13.11
CA ASP A 16 -2.31 -13.20 13.07
C ASP A 16 -3.71 -12.93 12.48
N PHE A 17 -4.33 -11.79 12.82
CA PHE A 17 -5.60 -11.37 12.25
C PHE A 17 -5.54 -11.13 10.74
N VAL A 18 -4.55 -10.39 10.25
CA VAL A 18 -4.43 -10.13 8.80
C VAL A 18 -4.03 -11.38 8.04
N SER A 19 -3.16 -12.22 8.60
CA SER A 19 -2.77 -13.51 8.03
C SER A 19 -3.96 -14.45 7.91
N SER A 20 -4.80 -14.55 8.95
CA SER A 20 -6.01 -15.39 8.91
C SER A 20 -6.97 -14.95 7.81
N PHE A 21 -7.20 -13.64 7.67
CA PHE A 21 -8.05 -13.12 6.60
C PHE A 21 -7.44 -13.39 5.21
N CYS A 22 -6.16 -13.07 5.01
CA CYS A 22 -5.53 -13.21 3.70
C CYS A 22 -5.47 -14.67 3.24
N LYS A 23 -5.20 -15.61 4.14
CA LYS A 23 -5.20 -17.05 3.83
C LYS A 23 -6.59 -17.58 3.47
N GLN A 24 -7.65 -17.02 4.05
CA GLN A 24 -9.02 -17.47 3.79
C GLN A 24 -9.64 -16.80 2.56
N LYS A 25 -9.30 -15.54 2.28
CA LYS A 25 -10.03 -14.68 1.35
C LYS A 25 -9.18 -14.06 0.25
N LEU A 26 -7.86 -14.07 0.37
CA LEU A 26 -6.92 -13.44 -0.56
C LEU A 26 -5.76 -14.38 -0.90
N ASN A 27 -4.52 -13.91 -0.76
CA ASN A 27 -3.30 -14.64 -1.06
C ASN A 27 -2.11 -14.13 -0.21
N ASP A 28 -0.98 -14.80 -0.35
CA ASP A 28 0.25 -14.51 0.39
C ASP A 28 0.80 -13.10 0.12
N GLU A 29 0.63 -12.56 -1.09
CA GLU A 29 1.13 -11.22 -1.42
C GLU A 29 0.41 -10.15 -0.59
N TYR A 30 -0.92 -10.22 -0.50
CA TYR A 30 -1.70 -9.33 0.36
C TYR A 30 -1.35 -9.48 1.84
N GLU A 31 -1.08 -10.72 2.31
CA GLU A 31 -0.59 -10.97 3.67
C GLU A 31 0.73 -10.22 3.92
N GLN A 32 1.72 -10.38 3.03
CA GLN A 32 3.02 -9.72 3.19
C GLN A 32 2.92 -8.21 3.16
N LEU A 33 2.08 -7.63 2.29
CA LEU A 33 1.83 -6.19 2.25
C LEU A 33 1.20 -5.68 3.55
N CYS A 34 0.21 -6.40 4.09
CA CYS A 34 -0.41 -6.06 5.37
C CYS A 34 0.61 -6.12 6.52
N ILE A 35 1.43 -7.18 6.59
CA ILE A 35 2.49 -7.33 7.60
C ILE A 35 3.53 -6.21 7.48
N LYS A 36 3.92 -5.85 6.25
CA LYS A 36 4.83 -4.70 6.00
C LYS A 36 4.22 -3.41 6.53
N MET A 37 2.92 -3.18 6.32
CA MET A 37 2.21 -1.99 6.80
C MET A 37 2.16 -1.95 8.34
N ILE A 38 1.84 -3.06 8.98
CA ILE A 38 1.84 -3.21 10.45
C ILE A 38 3.22 -2.84 11.01
N ARG A 39 4.29 -3.41 10.45
CA ARG A 39 5.67 -3.13 10.89
C ARG A 39 6.04 -1.66 10.69
N LYS A 40 5.61 -1.04 9.59
CA LYS A 40 5.86 0.40 9.32
C LYS A 40 5.12 1.30 10.31
N LEU A 41 3.88 0.96 10.67
CA LEU A 41 3.11 1.64 11.72
C LEU A 41 3.73 1.45 13.10
N CYS A 42 4.21 0.24 13.42
CA CYS A 42 4.85 -0.08 14.70
C CYS A 42 6.09 0.77 14.98
N ARG A 43 6.85 1.11 13.93
CA ARG A 43 8.07 1.92 14.00
C ARG A 43 7.83 3.41 14.17
N LYS A 44 6.58 3.89 14.11
CA LYS A 44 6.27 5.31 14.39
C LYS A 44 6.54 5.60 15.87
N ARG A 45 7.04 6.82 16.16
CA ARG A 45 7.39 7.27 17.53
C ARG A 45 6.29 6.95 18.55
N ASN A 46 5.04 7.14 18.16
CA ASN A 46 3.87 6.68 18.90
C ASN A 46 3.18 5.64 18.01
N CYS A 47 3.31 4.35 18.33
CA CYS A 47 2.67 3.31 17.54
C CYS A 47 1.14 3.44 17.68
N PRO A 48 0.41 3.62 16.57
CA PRO A 48 -0.98 4.05 16.64
C PRO A 48 -1.93 2.95 17.12
N PHE A 49 -1.51 1.68 17.03
CA PHE A 49 -2.26 0.55 17.55
C PHE A 49 -1.83 0.09 18.95
N GLU A 50 -1.02 0.88 19.67
CA GLU A 50 -0.84 0.74 21.13
C GLU A 50 -2.20 0.75 21.86
N ARG A 51 -3.18 1.46 21.30
CA ARG A 51 -4.54 1.57 21.83
C ARG A 51 -5.57 1.29 20.74
N GLY A 52 -6.81 1.13 21.19
CA GLY A 52 -7.95 0.83 20.34
C GLY A 52 -8.12 -0.66 20.06
N ASN A 53 -9.24 -0.97 19.41
CA ASN A 53 -9.63 -2.33 19.05
C ASN A 53 -8.78 -2.83 17.87
N LEU A 54 -8.22 -4.04 18.00
CA LEU A 54 -7.27 -4.60 17.02
C LEU A 54 -7.97 -5.11 15.77
N GLU A 55 -9.23 -5.55 15.88
CA GLU A 55 -10.06 -5.97 14.76
C GLU A 55 -10.33 -4.81 13.80
N ILE A 56 -10.60 -3.61 14.33
CA ILE A 56 -10.72 -2.39 13.52
C ILE A 56 -9.39 -2.05 12.85
N TRP A 57 -8.26 -2.20 13.54
CA TRP A 57 -6.94 -1.98 12.94
C TRP A 57 -6.65 -2.97 11.81
N ALA A 58 -6.89 -4.26 12.02
CA ALA A 58 -6.69 -5.32 11.02
C ALA A 58 -7.53 -5.07 9.77
N ALA A 59 -8.84 -4.87 9.97
CA ALA A 59 -9.77 -4.56 8.88
C ALA A 59 -9.36 -3.29 8.12
N SER A 60 -8.87 -2.26 8.81
CA SER A 60 -8.45 -1.01 8.16
C SER A 60 -7.14 -1.14 7.40
N ILE A 61 -6.20 -1.96 7.86
CA ILE A 61 -4.95 -2.25 7.14
C ILE A 61 -5.26 -3.01 5.85
N ILE A 62 -6.04 -4.09 5.94
CA ILE A 62 -6.46 -4.87 4.76
C ILE A 62 -7.23 -3.99 3.78
N TYR A 63 -8.17 -3.18 4.28
CA TYR A 63 -8.94 -2.26 3.45
C TYR A 63 -8.06 -1.24 2.75
N THR A 64 -7.04 -0.70 3.45
CA THR A 64 -6.11 0.28 2.86
C THR A 64 -5.28 -0.35 1.75
N ILE A 65 -4.68 -1.51 2.00
CA ILE A 65 -3.94 -2.26 0.96
C ILE A 65 -4.87 -2.62 -0.20
N GLY A 66 -6.07 -3.11 0.09
CA GLY A 66 -7.07 -3.47 -0.92
C GLY A 66 -7.46 -2.29 -1.81
N ASN A 67 -7.75 -1.13 -1.20
CA ASN A 67 -8.13 0.07 -1.93
C ASN A 67 -7.00 0.56 -2.86
N MET A 68 -5.75 0.56 -2.38
CA MET A 68 -4.57 0.97 -3.15
C MET A 68 -4.25 0.03 -4.32
N ASN A 69 -4.76 -1.21 -4.27
CA ASN A 69 -4.52 -2.26 -5.25
C ASN A 69 -5.79 -2.70 -6.00
N PHE A 70 -6.82 -1.85 -6.01
CA PHE A 70 -8.06 -2.09 -6.76
C PHE A 70 -8.78 -3.41 -6.42
N LEU A 71 -8.58 -3.93 -5.21
CA LEU A 71 -9.13 -5.21 -4.74
C LEU A 71 -10.67 -5.27 -4.78
N PHE A 72 -11.32 -4.11 -4.73
CA PHE A 72 -12.78 -3.97 -4.72
C PHE A 72 -13.37 -3.67 -6.10
N ASP A 73 -12.56 -3.73 -7.15
CA ASP A 73 -12.98 -3.56 -8.54
C ASP A 73 -13.00 -4.92 -9.24
N LYS A 74 -14.16 -5.27 -9.81
CA LYS A 74 -14.40 -6.57 -10.46
C LYS A 74 -13.53 -6.80 -11.71
N SER A 75 -12.91 -5.75 -12.23
CA SER A 75 -11.97 -5.87 -13.36
C SER A 75 -10.56 -6.31 -12.95
N PHE A 76 -10.30 -6.48 -11.64
CA PHE A 76 -9.01 -6.89 -11.09
C PHE A 76 -9.12 -8.24 -10.36
N GLU A 77 -8.01 -8.97 -10.34
CA GLU A 77 -7.89 -10.23 -9.60
C GLU A 77 -6.68 -10.15 -8.67
N PRO A 78 -6.79 -10.58 -7.39
CA PRO A 78 -8.03 -11.09 -6.76
C PRO A 78 -9.09 -9.98 -6.60
N TYR A 79 -10.37 -10.36 -6.61
CA TYR A 79 -11.50 -9.48 -6.28
C TYR A 79 -12.24 -9.97 -5.03
N ILE A 80 -12.53 -9.06 -4.09
CA ILE A 80 -13.49 -9.30 -3.02
C ILE A 80 -14.40 -8.07 -2.83
N HIS A 81 -15.58 -8.27 -2.26
CA HIS A 81 -16.37 -7.14 -1.77
C HIS A 81 -15.75 -6.57 -0.50
N SER A 82 -15.68 -5.25 -0.35
CA SER A 82 -15.18 -4.64 0.90
C SER A 82 -15.99 -5.05 2.14
N ARG A 83 -17.27 -5.40 1.95
CA ARG A 83 -18.13 -5.97 3.00
C ARG A 83 -17.56 -7.27 3.58
N GLU A 84 -16.85 -8.08 2.80
CA GLU A 84 -16.23 -9.32 3.31
C GLU A 84 -15.23 -9.02 4.44
N ILE A 85 -14.50 -7.90 4.35
CA ILE A 85 -13.59 -7.45 5.42
C ILE A 85 -14.41 -7.04 6.64
N HIS A 86 -15.49 -6.29 6.44
CA HIS A 86 -16.33 -5.79 7.52
C HIS A 86 -16.96 -6.92 8.31
N ASP A 87 -17.55 -7.89 7.62
CA ASP A 87 -18.24 -9.02 8.21
C ASP A 87 -17.25 -9.95 8.93
N PHE A 88 -16.08 -10.21 8.34
CA PHE A 88 -15.05 -11.06 8.97
C PHE A 88 -14.58 -10.53 10.32
N PHE A 89 -14.41 -9.21 10.45
CA PHE A 89 -13.93 -8.58 11.69
C PHE A 89 -15.06 -8.02 12.58
N GLY A 90 -16.33 -8.15 12.17
CA GLY A 90 -17.47 -7.57 12.88
C GLY A 90 -17.40 -6.03 12.98
N THR A 91 -16.94 -5.36 11.92
CA THR A 91 -16.69 -3.91 11.90
C THR A 91 -17.65 -3.15 10.98
N LYS A 92 -17.79 -1.84 11.21
CA LYS A 92 -18.63 -0.96 10.38
C LYS A 92 -17.81 -0.30 9.26
N SER A 93 -18.36 -0.25 8.05
CA SER A 93 -17.69 0.34 6.89
C SER A 93 -17.21 1.78 7.09
N SER A 94 -18.03 2.63 7.71
CA SER A 94 -17.68 4.02 8.01
C SER A 94 -16.46 4.13 8.93
N THR A 95 -16.35 3.27 9.94
CA THR A 95 -15.21 3.21 10.85
C THR A 95 -13.93 2.80 10.12
N ILE A 96 -14.03 1.82 9.23
CA ILE A 96 -12.89 1.31 8.46
C ILE A 96 -12.41 2.35 7.44
N GLY A 97 -13.31 3.00 6.71
CA GLY A 97 -12.94 4.07 5.77
C GLY A 97 -12.24 5.24 6.46
N ALA A 98 -12.77 5.70 7.60
CA ALA A 98 -12.16 6.77 8.38
C ALA A 98 -10.76 6.39 8.90
N LYS A 99 -10.59 5.17 9.43
CA LYS A 99 -9.30 4.71 9.93
C LYS A 99 -8.30 4.42 8.80
N SER A 100 -8.76 3.97 7.63
CA SER A 100 -7.92 3.83 6.43
C SER A 100 -7.33 5.17 5.99
N ARG A 101 -8.12 6.25 6.04
CA ARG A 101 -7.59 7.61 5.83
C ARG A 101 -6.48 7.96 6.82
N VAL A 102 -6.71 7.71 8.11
CA VAL A 102 -5.70 7.94 9.15
C VAL A 102 -4.41 7.14 8.89
N ILE A 103 -4.50 5.88 8.45
CA ILE A 103 -3.33 5.07 8.09
C ILE A 103 -2.54 5.71 6.96
N ARG A 104 -3.22 6.13 5.89
CA ARG A 104 -2.58 6.80 4.74
C ARG A 104 -1.89 8.09 5.16
N ASP A 105 -2.55 8.92 5.97
CA ASP A 105 -1.98 10.17 6.46
C ASP A 105 -0.75 9.92 7.36
N LEU A 106 -0.83 8.95 8.28
CA LEU A 106 0.27 8.60 9.18
C LEU A 106 1.52 8.12 8.44
N LEU A 107 1.33 7.41 7.32
CA LEU A 107 2.40 6.82 6.54
C LEU A 107 2.80 7.65 5.31
N ASN A 108 2.09 8.75 5.03
CA ASN A 108 2.24 9.59 3.83
C ASN A 108 2.18 8.74 2.54
N LEU A 109 1.14 7.90 2.43
CA LEU A 109 0.97 6.99 1.30
C LEU A 109 0.37 7.69 0.10
N ALA A 110 0.82 7.28 -1.09
CA ALA A 110 0.11 7.61 -2.31
C ALA A 110 -1.29 6.95 -2.30
N PRO A 111 -2.32 7.59 -2.88
CA PRO A 111 -3.66 7.00 -2.95
C PRO A 111 -3.70 5.71 -3.78
N TYR A 112 -2.84 5.60 -4.79
CA TYR A 112 -2.69 4.46 -5.69
C TYR A 112 -1.22 4.30 -6.08
N PHE A 113 -0.83 3.12 -6.54
CA PHE A 113 0.51 2.84 -7.07
C PHE A 113 1.67 3.20 -6.12
N ASP A 114 1.45 3.02 -4.82
CA ASP A 114 2.48 3.30 -3.83
C ASP A 114 3.63 2.30 -3.95
N LYS A 115 4.85 2.81 -4.07
CA LYS A 115 6.08 2.02 -4.26
C LYS A 115 6.27 0.90 -3.23
N ASP A 116 5.76 1.10 -2.00
CA ASP A 116 5.96 0.15 -0.91
C ASP A 116 4.81 -0.84 -0.76
N PHE A 117 3.61 -0.48 -1.23
CA PHE A 117 2.37 -1.16 -0.90
C PHE A 117 1.53 -1.57 -2.12
N SER A 118 2.08 -1.43 -3.31
CA SER A 118 1.51 -2.03 -4.51
C SER A 118 1.87 -3.51 -4.64
N THR A 119 0.91 -4.30 -5.12
CA THR A 119 1.18 -5.66 -5.59
C THR A 119 2.11 -5.63 -6.80
N SER A 120 2.68 -6.78 -7.14
CA SER A 120 3.57 -6.96 -8.28
C SER A 120 2.85 -6.59 -9.58
N ARG A 121 1.60 -7.02 -9.74
CA ARG A 121 0.75 -6.65 -10.89
C ARG A 121 0.55 -5.14 -10.97
N MET A 122 0.17 -4.50 -9.86
CA MET A 122 -0.10 -3.07 -9.84
C MET A 122 1.15 -2.24 -10.09
N SER A 123 2.29 -2.70 -9.57
CA SER A 123 3.60 -2.08 -9.82
C SER A 123 3.97 -2.13 -11.30
N VAL A 124 3.74 -3.26 -11.98
CA VAL A 124 4.01 -3.41 -13.43
C VAL A 124 3.04 -2.60 -14.28
N GLN A 125 1.74 -2.61 -13.94
CA GLN A 125 0.68 -1.91 -14.67
C GLN A 125 0.57 -0.42 -14.33
N ASN A 126 1.48 0.11 -13.51
CA ASN A 126 1.47 1.50 -13.10
C ASN A 126 1.58 2.42 -14.34
N PRO A 127 0.57 3.27 -14.64
CA PRO A 127 0.62 4.15 -15.80
C PRO A 127 1.77 5.17 -15.72
N TYR A 128 2.24 5.50 -14.51
CA TYR A 128 3.41 6.37 -14.32
C TYR A 128 4.71 5.72 -14.81
N ASN A 129 4.76 4.39 -14.99
CA ASN A 129 5.92 3.72 -15.58
C ASN A 129 6.17 4.13 -17.04
N LYS A 130 5.18 4.76 -17.70
CA LYS A 130 5.35 5.29 -19.06
C LYS A 130 5.59 6.79 -19.08
N LEU A 131 5.56 7.46 -17.93
CA LEU A 131 5.67 8.91 -17.83
C LEU A 131 7.03 9.31 -17.28
N VAL A 132 7.58 10.42 -17.75
CA VAL A 132 8.82 11.03 -17.26
C VAL A 132 8.64 12.54 -17.25
N GLU A 133 9.22 13.21 -16.25
CA GLU A 133 9.16 14.67 -16.15
C GLU A 133 10.23 15.32 -17.06
N VAL A 134 9.79 16.22 -17.93
CA VAL A 134 10.63 17.06 -18.79
C VAL A 134 10.15 18.50 -18.67
N ASP A 135 11.00 19.40 -18.18
CA ASP A 135 10.68 20.82 -17.96
C ASP A 135 9.40 21.05 -17.12
N GLY A 136 9.17 20.18 -16.13
CA GLY A 136 7.98 20.24 -15.27
C GLY A 136 6.71 19.64 -15.88
N PHE A 137 6.78 19.06 -17.09
CA PHE A 137 5.68 18.37 -17.75
C PHE A 137 5.88 16.86 -17.77
N LEU A 138 4.80 16.09 -17.53
CA LEU A 138 4.82 14.64 -17.67
C LEU A 138 4.62 14.24 -19.14
N LEU A 139 5.66 13.66 -19.74
CA LEU A 139 5.65 13.17 -21.11
C LEU A 139 5.71 11.64 -21.15
N ASN A 140 5.15 11.04 -22.19
CA ASN A 140 5.32 9.62 -22.44
C ASN A 140 6.78 9.35 -22.83
N ILE A 141 7.43 8.38 -22.18
CA ILE A 141 8.82 7.99 -22.45
C ILE A 141 9.00 7.63 -23.92
N GLU A 142 8.03 6.95 -24.53
CA GLU A 142 8.07 6.56 -25.96
C GLU A 142 8.10 7.77 -26.91
N SER A 143 7.76 8.97 -26.43
CA SER A 143 7.84 10.22 -27.19
C SER A 143 9.21 10.91 -27.15
N LEU A 144 10.11 10.47 -26.25
CA LEU A 144 11.45 11.05 -26.13
C LEU A 144 12.43 10.42 -27.14
N PRO A 145 13.53 11.10 -27.49
CA PRO A 145 14.63 10.48 -28.23
C PRO A 145 15.19 9.24 -27.52
N GLU A 146 15.68 8.27 -28.29
CA GLU A 146 16.06 6.93 -27.81
C GLU A 146 17.12 6.95 -26.69
N GLU A 147 18.06 7.88 -26.76
CA GLU A 147 19.06 8.13 -25.72
C GLU A 147 18.41 8.42 -24.35
N TYR A 148 17.45 9.34 -24.30
CA TYR A 148 16.73 9.68 -23.07
C TYR A 148 15.85 8.53 -22.59
N GLN A 149 15.25 7.76 -23.50
CA GLN A 149 14.50 6.56 -23.11
C GLN A 149 15.39 5.55 -22.39
N GLN A 150 16.61 5.35 -22.90
CA GLN A 150 17.57 4.41 -22.33
C GLN A 150 18.03 4.88 -20.95
N MET A 151 18.32 6.18 -20.78
CA MET A 151 18.66 6.77 -19.47
C MET A 151 17.56 6.52 -18.43
N VAL A 152 16.29 6.72 -18.80
CA VAL A 152 15.15 6.49 -17.89
C VAL A 152 15.06 5.01 -17.50
N LYS A 153 15.18 4.09 -18.48
CA LYS A 153 15.12 2.64 -18.23
C LYS A 153 16.24 2.20 -17.28
N GLU A 154 17.46 2.71 -17.47
CA GLU A 154 18.60 2.38 -16.62
C GLU A 154 18.46 2.90 -15.19
N ALA A 155 17.97 4.13 -15.02
CA ALA A 155 17.68 4.68 -13.69
C ALA A 155 16.63 3.83 -12.95
N ARG A 156 15.54 3.46 -13.64
CA ARG A 156 14.47 2.67 -13.05
C ARG A 156 14.88 1.25 -12.69
N ASN A 157 15.78 0.64 -13.46
CA ASN A 157 16.37 -0.65 -13.10
C ASN A 157 17.22 -0.58 -11.82
N ARG A 158 17.70 0.61 -11.44
CA ARG A 158 18.37 0.86 -10.15
C ARG A 158 17.41 1.27 -9.03
N GLY A 159 16.10 1.37 -9.31
CA GLY A 159 15.10 1.86 -8.37
C GLY A 159 15.07 3.38 -8.21
N GLU A 160 15.66 4.11 -9.16
CA GLU A 160 15.69 5.57 -9.23
C GLU A 160 14.68 6.07 -10.27
N ASP A 161 14.30 7.34 -10.19
CA ASP A 161 13.58 8.02 -11.27
C ASP A 161 14.34 9.31 -11.63
N ILE A 162 14.26 9.73 -12.88
CA ILE A 162 14.99 10.89 -13.40
C ILE A 162 14.04 11.88 -14.07
N ALA A 163 14.40 13.15 -14.01
CA ALA A 163 13.73 14.23 -14.71
C ALA A 163 14.74 14.93 -15.63
N PHE A 164 14.26 15.47 -16.74
CA PHE A 164 15.07 16.21 -17.70
C PHE A 164 14.69 17.70 -17.69
N THR A 165 15.68 18.54 -18.01
CA THR A 165 15.47 19.98 -18.20
C THR A 165 16.16 20.39 -19.48
N THR A 166 15.44 21.03 -20.39
CA THR A 166 16.03 21.65 -21.57
C THR A 166 16.59 23.00 -21.17
N ASN A 167 17.90 23.06 -20.91
CA ASN A 167 18.59 24.34 -20.79
C ASN A 167 18.53 25.04 -22.15
N LYS A 168 17.87 26.20 -22.20
CA LYS A 168 17.91 27.11 -23.35
C LYS A 168 19.28 27.76 -23.51
#